data_AF-A0A841RDK0-F1
#
_entry.id   AF-A0A841RDK0-F1
#
_cell.length_a   1.000
_cell.length_b   1.000
_cell.length_c   1.000
_cell.angle_alpha   90.00
_cell.angle_beta   90.00
_cell.angle_gamma   90.00
#
_symmetry.space_group_name_H-M   'P 1'
#
loop_
_entity.id
_entity.type
_entity.pdbx_description
1 polymer ?
#
loop_
_entity_poly.entity_id
_entity_poly.type
_entity_poly.pdbx_seq_one_letter_code
_entity_poly.pdbx_strand_id
1 'polypeptide(L)'
;MNQGDAFLNKVREITMAHLNKVAQETGALFSSSLPERVDGAALYTFLQDNYEMNEVQQIAACFVRLFNRDYDNGQFFFTELEFESMKRLLVFQRESLPAEDVKYIGDLVKILEKGSASK
;
A
#
# COMPACT_ATOMS: atom_id res chain seq x y z
N MET A 1 -16.57 31.75 23.91
CA MET A 1 -15.47 31.09 23.17
C MET A 1 -14.24 31.97 23.33
N ASN A 2 -13.15 31.46 23.91
CA ASN A 2 -11.92 32.25 24.05
C ASN A 2 -11.21 32.33 22.69
N GLN A 3 -10.51 33.42 22.40
CA GLN A 3 -9.75 33.61 21.15
C GLN A 3 -8.71 32.50 20.92
N GLY A 4 -8.17 31.91 22.00
CA GLY A 4 -7.29 30.74 21.93
C GLY A 4 -7.97 29.50 21.31
N ASP A 5 -9.22 29.22 21.68
CA ASP A 5 -9.98 28.09 21.13
C ASP A 5 -10.31 28.30 19.65
N ALA A 6 -10.65 29.53 19.28
CA ALA A 6 -10.92 29.90 17.89
C ALA A 6 -9.67 29.77 17.00
N PHE A 7 -8.50 30.16 17.51
CA PHE A 7 -7.23 29.97 16.82
C PHE A 7 -6.89 28.48 16.64
N LEU A 8 -6.98 27.68 17.71
CA LEU A 8 -6.68 26.24 17.65
C LEU A 8 -7.61 25.49 16.70
N ASN A 9 -8.90 25.83 16.68
CA ASN A 9 -9.85 25.24 15.74
C ASN A 9 -9.48 25.58 14.29
N LYS A 10 -9.12 26.84 14.02
CA LYS A 10 -8.70 27.27 12.68
C LYS A 10 -7.41 26.59 12.22
N VAL A 11 -6.42 26.44 13.10
CA VAL A 11 -5.20 25.68 12.81
C VAL A 11 -5.55 24.23 12.48
N ARG A 12 -6.41 23.58 13.29
CA ARG A 12 -6.85 22.20 13.05
C ARG A 12 -7.55 22.06 11.70
N GLU A 13 -8.48 22.95 11.37
CA GLU A 13 -9.19 22.94 10.07
C GLU A 13 -8.24 23.04 8.88
N ILE A 14 -7.29 23.98 8.92
CA ILE A 14 -6.28 24.16 7.86
C ILE A 14 -5.39 22.91 7.75
N THR A 15 -4.92 22.39 8.89
CA THR A 15 -4.08 21.19 8.92
C THR A 15 -4.83 19.99 8.36
N MET A 16 -6.09 19.77 8.74
CA MET A 16 -6.90 18.67 8.21
C MET A 16 -7.15 18.82 6.71
N ALA A 17 -7.46 20.02 6.22
CA ALA A 17 -7.63 20.28 4.79
C ALA A 17 -6.34 19.98 4.01
N HIS A 18 -5.18 20.38 4.53
CA HIS A 18 -3.89 20.11 3.91
C HIS A 18 -3.57 18.61 3.89
N LEU A 19 -3.73 17.93 5.02
CA LEU A 19 -3.48 16.49 5.13
C LEU A 19 -4.40 15.68 4.20
N ASN A 20 -5.68 16.06 4.10
CA ASN A 20 -6.61 15.43 3.17
C ASN A 20 -6.17 15.61 1.72
N LYS A 21 -5.69 16.81 1.35
CA LYS A 21 -5.19 17.07 0.01
C LYS A 21 -3.95 16.24 -0.31
N VAL A 22 -2.99 16.17 0.62
CA VAL A 22 -1.77 15.35 0.46
C VAL A 22 -2.13 13.88 0.32
N ALA A 23 -3.08 13.36 1.11
CA ALA A 23 -3.54 11.98 1.00
C ALA A 23 -4.18 11.69 -0.38
N GLN A 24 -5.00 12.62 -0.90
CA GLN A 24 -5.59 12.50 -2.23
C GLN A 24 -4.54 12.50 -3.34
N GLU A 25 -3.58 13.43 -3.29
CA GLU A 25 -2.48 13.50 -4.27
C GLU A 25 -1.59 12.25 -4.21
N THR A 26 -1.34 11.72 -3.02
CA THR A 26 -0.56 10.49 -2.81
C THR A 26 -1.30 9.27 -3.39
N GLY A 27 -2.60 9.14 -3.12
CA GLY A 27 -3.41 8.06 -3.67
C GLY A 27 -3.52 8.12 -5.19
N ALA A 28 -3.64 9.32 -5.76
CA ALA A 28 -3.64 9.51 -7.22
C ALA A 28 -2.29 9.14 -7.84
N LEU A 29 -1.18 9.56 -7.24
CA LEU A 29 0.17 9.21 -7.69
C LEU A 29 0.39 7.70 -7.64
N PHE A 30 0.04 7.06 -6.53
CA PHE A 30 0.11 5.61 -6.39
C PHE A 30 -0.70 4.90 -7.48
N SER A 31 -1.96 5.30 -7.68
CA SER A 31 -2.83 4.70 -8.70
C SER A 31 -2.26 4.84 -10.11
N SER A 32 -1.70 6.01 -10.44
CA SER A 32 -1.06 6.25 -11.74
C SER A 32 0.26 5.49 -11.95
N SER A 33 0.87 5.00 -10.87
CA SER A 33 2.11 4.23 -10.91
C SER A 33 1.87 2.73 -11.08
N LEU A 34 0.62 2.30 -11.03
CA LEU A 34 0.22 0.91 -11.22
C LEU A 34 -0.19 0.65 -12.67
N PRO A 35 -0.04 -0.59 -13.15
CA PRO A 35 -0.58 -0.98 -14.45
C PRO A 35 -2.11 -0.86 -14.47
N GLU A 36 -2.69 -0.50 -15.63
CA GLU A 36 -4.14 -0.28 -15.81
C GLU A 36 -5.04 -1.46 -15.38
N ARG A 37 -4.48 -2.68 -15.35
CA ARG A 37 -5.20 -3.89 -14.92
C ARG A 37 -5.44 -3.95 -13.40
N VAL A 38 -4.83 -3.07 -12.61
CA VAL A 38 -4.96 -3.01 -11.16
C VAL A 38 -5.76 -1.76 -10.78
N ASP A 39 -6.82 -1.93 -10.00
CA ASP A 39 -7.55 -0.80 -9.42
C ASP A 39 -6.73 -0.17 -8.28
N GLY A 40 -5.88 0.79 -8.65
CA GLY A 40 -5.00 1.47 -7.70
C GLY A 40 -5.73 2.29 -6.64
N ALA A 41 -6.92 2.81 -6.95
CA ALA A 41 -7.70 3.58 -5.99
C ALA A 41 -8.26 2.65 -4.90
N ALA A 42 -8.88 1.53 -5.30
CA ALA A 42 -9.37 0.53 -4.37
C ALA A 42 -8.24 -0.05 -3.52
N LEU A 43 -7.08 -0.31 -4.13
CA LEU A 43 -5.90 -0.81 -3.44
C LEU A 43 -5.35 0.19 -2.43
N TYR A 44 -5.29 1.48 -2.76
CA TYR A 44 -4.84 2.52 -1.83
C TYR A 44 -5.79 2.67 -0.65
N THR A 45 -7.10 2.64 -0.88
CA THR A 45 -8.10 2.63 0.20
C THR A 45 -7.91 1.42 1.12
N PHE A 46 -7.71 0.22 0.56
CA PHE A 46 -7.37 -0.96 1.34
C PHE A 46 -6.15 -0.76 2.23
N LEU A 47 -5.09 -0.12 1.71
CA LEU A 47 -3.91 0.18 2.51
C LEU A 47 -4.22 1.15 3.66
N GLN A 48 -4.94 2.24 3.39
CA GLN A 48 -5.30 3.23 4.41
C GLN A 48 -6.22 2.65 5.50
N ASP A 49 -7.07 1.69 5.16
CA ASP A 49 -8.00 1.07 6.11
C ASP A 49 -7.33 0.02 7.01
N ASN A 50 -6.16 -0.51 6.63
CA ASN A 50 -5.52 -1.64 7.30
C ASN A 50 -4.17 -1.33 7.94
N TYR A 51 -3.58 -0.17 7.64
CA TYR A 51 -2.20 0.16 8.03
C TYR A 51 -2.07 1.61 8.49
N GLU A 52 -1.06 1.87 9.32
CA GLU A 52 -0.71 3.23 9.71
C GLU A 52 -0.08 3.99 8.52
N MET A 53 -0.18 5.32 8.50
CA MET A 53 0.23 6.13 7.33
C MET A 53 1.71 5.93 6.94
N ASN A 54 2.59 5.75 7.92
CA ASN A 54 4.01 5.42 7.70
C ASN A 54 4.20 4.05 7.05
N GLU A 55 3.37 3.07 7.40
CA GLU A 55 3.38 1.72 6.81
C GLU A 55 2.80 1.73 5.39
N VAL A 56 1.73 2.50 5.16
CA VAL A 56 1.09 2.67 3.85
C VAL A 56 2.10 3.10 2.80
N GLN A 57 2.99 4.05 3.11
CA GLN A 57 4.00 4.52 2.17
C GLN A 57 4.98 3.39 1.78
N GLN A 58 5.45 2.61 2.75
CA GLN A 58 6.36 1.50 2.51
C GLN A 58 5.69 0.40 1.68
N ILE A 59 4.47 0.00 2.06
CA ILE A 59 3.73 -1.04 1.36
C ILE A 59 3.35 -0.58 -0.06
N ALA A 60 2.94 0.68 -0.23
CA ALA A 60 2.64 1.25 -1.54
C ALA A 60 3.87 1.19 -2.48
N ALA A 61 5.06 1.54 -2.00
CA ALA A 61 6.28 1.43 -2.78
C ALA A 61 6.59 -0.03 -3.17
N CYS A 62 6.41 -0.97 -2.24
CA CYS A 62 6.53 -2.40 -2.52
C CYS A 62 5.52 -2.86 -3.59
N PHE A 63 4.26 -2.45 -3.49
CA PHE A 63 3.20 -2.84 -4.42
C PHE A 63 3.43 -2.28 -5.82
N VAL A 64 3.90 -1.04 -5.95
CA VAL A 64 4.29 -0.48 -7.26
C VAL A 64 5.33 -1.38 -7.93
N ARG A 65 6.39 -1.77 -7.22
CA ARG A 65 7.42 -2.67 -7.76
C ARG A 65 6.87 -4.06 -8.09
N LEU A 66 6.00 -4.59 -7.21
CA LEU A 66 5.37 -5.90 -7.34
C LEU A 66 4.52 -6.00 -8.62
N PHE A 67 3.64 -5.03 -8.86
CA PHE A 67 2.74 -5.03 -10.01
C PHE A 67 3.45 -4.69 -11.32
N ASN A 68 4.57 -3.97 -11.26
CA ASN A 68 5.44 -3.71 -12.41
C ASN A 68 6.44 -4.84 -12.73
N ARG A 69 6.40 -5.95 -11.97
CA ARG A 69 7.28 -7.14 -12.16
C ARG A 69 8.78 -6.86 -11.95
N ASP A 70 9.11 -5.88 -11.11
CA ASP A 70 10.51 -5.50 -10.83
C ASP A 70 11.30 -6.60 -10.12
N TYR A 71 10.62 -7.59 -9.53
CA TYR A 71 11.25 -8.68 -8.78
C TYR A 71 11.63 -9.89 -9.63
N ASP A 72 11.34 -9.88 -10.93
CA ASP A 72 11.60 -11.02 -11.82
C ASP A 72 13.09 -11.24 -12.11
N ASN A 73 13.93 -10.21 -11.92
CA ASN A 73 15.31 -10.17 -12.42
C ASN A 73 16.41 -10.29 -11.35
N GLY A 74 16.14 -10.79 -10.14
CA GLY A 74 17.22 -10.91 -9.15
C GLY A 74 16.85 -11.43 -7.77
N GLN A 75 17.75 -11.20 -6.81
CA GLN A 75 17.49 -11.41 -5.39
C GLN A 75 16.67 -10.26 -4.84
N PHE A 76 15.61 -10.59 -4.11
CA PHE A 76 14.72 -9.64 -3.47
C PHE A 76 14.72 -9.85 -1.96
N PHE A 77 14.66 -8.74 -1.24
CA PHE A 77 14.48 -8.71 0.21
C PHE A 77 13.17 -8.00 0.48
N PHE A 78 12.33 -8.65 1.28
CA PHE A 78 11.12 -8.07 1.81
C PHE A 78 11.29 -7.92 3.32
N THR A 79 10.83 -6.79 3.83
CA THR A 79 10.58 -6.64 5.25
C THR A 79 9.39 -7.52 5.66
N GLU A 80 9.27 -7.79 6.96
CA GLU A 80 8.14 -8.55 7.49
C GLU A 80 6.79 -7.87 7.16
N LEU A 81 6.73 -6.54 7.26
CA LEU A 81 5.55 -5.75 6.92
C LEU A 81 5.14 -5.94 5.45
N GLU A 82 6.09 -5.84 4.51
CA GLU A 82 5.81 -6.03 3.08
C GLU A 82 5.34 -7.45 2.80
N PHE A 83 5.99 -8.45 3.41
CA PHE A 83 5.60 -9.85 3.25
C PHE A 83 4.19 -10.13 3.78
N GLU A 84 3.87 -9.69 5.00
CA GLU A 84 2.53 -9.86 5.58
C GLU A 84 1.47 -9.07 4.80
N SER A 85 1.83 -7.93 4.21
CA SER A 85 0.92 -7.18 3.35
C SER A 85 0.57 -7.91 2.05
N MET A 86 1.53 -8.63 1.44
CA MET A 86 1.26 -9.47 0.27
C MET A 86 0.31 -10.63 0.62
N LYS A 87 0.47 -11.24 1.80
CA LYS A 87 -0.44 -12.29 2.27
C LYS A 87 -1.85 -11.75 2.49
N ARG A 88 -1.98 -10.61 3.15
CA ARG A 88 -3.29 -9.94 3.38
C ARG A 88 -3.95 -9.54 2.07
N LEU A 89 -3.18 -9.02 1.11
CA LEU A 89 -3.68 -8.70 -0.22
C LEU A 89 -4.31 -9.94 -0.89
N LEU A 90 -3.65 -11.10 -0.82
CA LEU A 90 -4.17 -12.36 -1.35
C LEU A 90 -5.38 -12.93 -0.59
N VAL A 91 -5.62 -12.49 0.64
CA VAL A 91 -6.78 -12.92 1.43
C VAL A 91 -7.98 -12.01 1.19
N PHE A 92 -7.77 -10.70 1.19
CA PHE A 92 -8.85 -9.70 1.21
C PHE A 92 -9.16 -9.07 -0.15
N GLN A 93 -8.20 -9.06 -1.08
CA GLN A 93 -8.32 -8.40 -2.38
C GLN A 93 -8.08 -9.37 -3.55
N ARG A 94 -8.16 -10.68 -3.30
CA ARG A 94 -7.89 -11.68 -4.34
C ARG A 94 -8.82 -11.54 -5.55
N GLU A 95 -10.09 -11.24 -5.29
CA GLU A 95 -11.13 -11.18 -6.31
C GLU A 95 -11.07 -9.89 -7.15
N SER A 96 -10.46 -8.83 -6.60
CA SER A 96 -10.27 -7.55 -7.28
C SER A 96 -8.98 -7.49 -8.11
N LEU A 97 -8.14 -8.52 -8.03
CA LEU A 97 -6.88 -8.60 -8.76
C LEU A 97 -6.96 -9.51 -9.99
N PRO A 98 -6.22 -9.20 -11.07
CA PRO A 98 -6.07 -10.10 -12.20
C PRO A 98 -5.51 -11.47 -11.75
N ALA A 99 -6.03 -12.55 -12.33
CA ALA A 99 -5.63 -13.92 -11.98
C ALA A 99 -4.10 -14.16 -12.11
N GLU A 100 -3.47 -13.51 -13.08
CA GLU A 100 -2.02 -13.55 -13.27
C GLU A 100 -1.25 -12.91 -12.11
N ASP A 101 -1.73 -11.77 -11.60
CA ASP A 101 -1.13 -11.10 -10.44
C ASP A 101 -1.35 -11.92 -9.18
N VAL A 102 -2.54 -12.48 -8.97
CA VAL A 102 -2.82 -13.39 -7.85
C VAL A 102 -1.86 -14.59 -7.85
N LYS A 103 -1.65 -15.20 -9.03
CA LYS A 103 -0.72 -16.33 -9.17
C LYS A 103 0.71 -15.90 -8.86
N TYR A 104 1.16 -14.81 -9.46
CA TYR A 104 2.52 -14.28 -9.28
C TYR A 104 2.84 -13.97 -7.81
N ILE A 105 1.96 -13.21 -7.15
CA ILE A 105 2.12 -12.85 -5.74
C ILE A 105 2.08 -14.10 -4.87
N GLY A 106 1.19 -15.05 -5.18
CA GLY A 106 1.12 -16.34 -4.47
C GLY A 106 2.39 -17.18 -4.60
N ASP A 107 3.03 -17.17 -5.76
CA ASP A 107 4.28 -17.88 -5.98
C ASP A 107 5.45 -17.21 -5.24
N LEU A 108 5.51 -15.87 -5.23
CA LEU A 108 6.46 -15.11 -4.41
C LEU A 108 6.31 -15.41 -2.92
N VAL A 109 5.07 -15.39 -2.40
CA VAL A 109 4.80 -15.70 -0.99
C VAL A 109 5.31 -17.09 -0.63
N LYS A 110 5.05 -18.11 -1.46
CA LYS A 110 5.54 -19.48 -1.22
C LYS A 110 7.06 -19.57 -1.24
N ILE A 111 7.74 -18.83 -2.11
CA ILE A 111 9.21 -18.81 -2.17
C ILE A 111 9.77 -18.25 -0.86
N LEU A 112 9.20 -17.13 -0.38
CA LEU A 112 9.63 -16.48 0.85
C LEU A 112 9.36 -17.36 2.08
N GLU A 113 8.24 -18.07 2.16
CA GLU A 113 7.95 -19.01 3.25
C GLU A 113 8.97 -20.15 3.32
N LYS A 114 9.37 -20.71 2.17
CA LYS A 114 10.40 -21.76 2.11
C LYS A 114 11.78 -21.25 2.51
N GLY A 115 12.12 -20.02 2.11
CA GLY A 115 13.36 -19.36 2.49
C GLY A 115 13.46 -19.08 3.99
N SER A 116 12.35 -18.69 4.62
CA SER A 116 12.26 -18.44 6.07
C SER A 116 12.30 -19.72 6.89
N ALA A 117 11.75 -20.83 6.40
CA ALA A 117 11.75 -22.13 7.08
C ALA A 117 13.12 -22.85 7.06
N SER A 118 14.11 -22.29 6.37
CA SER A 118 15.46 -22.87 6.23
C SER A 118 16.49 -22.26 7.19
N LYS A 119 16.06 -21.47 8.18
CA LYS A 119 16.87 -20.92 9.27
C LYS A 119 16.40 -21.47 10.61
#